data_AF-A0A3E4VCF9-F1
#
_entry.id   AF-A0A3E4VCF9-F1
#
_cell.length_a   1.000
_cell.length_b   1.000
_cell.length_c   1.000
_cell.angle_alpha   90.00
_cell.angle_beta   90.00
_cell.angle_gamma   90.00
#
_symmetry.space_group_name_H-M   'P 1'
#
loop_
_entity.id
_entity.type
_entity.pdbx_description
1 polymer ?
#
loop_
_entity_poly.entity_id
_entity_poly.type
_entity_poly.pdbx_seq_one_letter_code
_entity_poly.pdbx_strand_id
1 'polypeptide(L)'
;MSEKVTEITKQEDNKMKLKLSKEYDFEGQKIGEIDLSGLDNLIAADMIQANKVLTNNGTVSILPETTLEYDLIIAANALKMPIEFFRQLKPKDAMALKNRVTSFLFGED
;
A
#
# COMPACT_ATOMS: atom_id res chain seq x y z
N MET A 1 32.76 10.57 24.62
CA MET A 1 31.82 11.35 23.78
C MET A 1 31.43 10.48 22.61
N SER A 2 30.30 9.78 22.70
CA SER A 2 29.85 8.86 21.65
C SER A 2 28.31 8.85 21.61
N GLU A 3 27.74 9.98 21.25
CA GLU A 3 26.31 10.10 20.91
C GLU A 3 26.23 10.72 19.52
N LYS A 4 26.17 9.87 18.48
CA LYS A 4 25.62 10.23 17.16
C LYS A 4 25.53 9.01 16.24
N VAL A 5 24.65 8.05 16.56
CA VAL A 5 24.28 7.01 15.57
C VAL A 5 22.76 6.80 15.47
N THR A 6 21.94 7.31 16.39
CA THR A 6 20.53 6.88 16.48
C THR A 6 19.48 7.79 15.84
N GLU A 7 19.86 8.81 15.05
CA GLU A 7 18.91 9.84 14.61
C GLU A 7 18.53 9.80 13.12
N ILE A 8 19.14 8.93 12.31
CA ILE A 8 18.90 8.88 10.85
C ILE A 8 17.76 7.90 10.48
N THR A 9 17.48 6.88 11.29
CA THR A 9 16.52 5.83 10.94
C THR A 9 15.05 6.18 11.24
N LYS A 10 14.77 7.25 12.00
CA LYS A 10 13.41 7.49 12.55
C LYS A 10 12.53 8.38 11.68
N GLN A 11 13.10 9.11 10.72
CA GLN A 11 12.36 10.04 9.86
C GLN A 11 11.81 9.38 8.58
N GLU A 12 12.54 8.43 7.97
CA GLU A 12 12.04 7.68 6.81
C GLU A 12 10.97 6.65 7.19
N ASP A 13 11.13 6.00 8.35
CA ASP A 13 10.21 4.98 8.89
C ASP A 13 8.77 5.52 9.08
N ASN A 14 8.61 6.83 9.29
CA ASN A 14 7.31 7.47 9.47
C ASN A 14 6.66 7.90 8.15
N LYS A 15 7.43 8.03 7.05
CA LYS A 15 6.89 8.44 5.75
C LYS A 15 6.10 7.31 5.09
N MET A 16 6.56 6.07 5.27
CA MET A 16 5.97 4.86 4.69
C MET A 16 4.84 4.27 5.54
N LYS A 17 4.59 4.81 6.73
CA LYS A 17 3.46 4.38 7.58
C LYS A 17 2.21 5.19 7.27
N LEU A 18 1.13 4.48 6.95
CA LEU A 18 -0.19 5.05 6.73
C LEU A 18 -1.07 4.79 7.94
N LYS A 19 -1.26 5.82 8.76
CA LYS A 19 -2.19 5.77 9.89
C LYS A 19 -3.63 5.79 9.40
N LEU A 20 -4.41 4.78 9.81
CA LEU A 20 -5.81 4.64 9.44
C LEU A 20 -6.71 5.52 10.32
N SER A 21 -7.87 5.90 9.78
CA SER A 21 -8.85 6.70 10.52
C SER A 21 -9.48 5.97 11.72
N LYS A 22 -9.40 4.64 11.73
CA LYS A 22 -9.87 3.75 12.80
C LYS A 22 -9.05 2.45 12.80
N GLU A 23 -9.16 1.70 13.89
CA GLU A 23 -8.70 0.32 13.92
C GLU A 23 -9.67 -0.60 13.19
N TYR A 24 -9.15 -1.48 12.34
CA TYR A 24 -9.89 -2.51 11.64
C TYR A 24 -9.59 -3.86 12.28
N ASP A 25 -10.62 -4.61 12.62
CA ASP A 25 -10.48 -6.00 13.03
C ASP A 25 -10.41 -6.88 11.76
N PHE A 26 -9.31 -7.60 11.58
CA PHE A 26 -9.08 -8.49 10.46
C PHE A 26 -8.35 -9.74 10.94
N GLU A 27 -8.91 -10.93 10.71
CA GLU A 27 -8.35 -12.23 11.16
C GLU A 27 -7.95 -12.27 12.65
N GLY A 28 -8.70 -11.55 13.51
CA GLY A 28 -8.43 -11.46 14.95
C GLY A 28 -7.34 -10.47 15.33
N GLN A 29 -6.79 -9.73 14.37
CA GLN A 29 -5.82 -8.66 14.59
C GLN A 29 -6.47 -7.28 14.45
N LYS A 30 -6.07 -6.35 15.31
CA LYS A 30 -6.47 -4.95 15.23
C LYS A 30 -5.41 -4.16 14.47
N ILE A 31 -5.78 -3.66 13.30
CA ILE A 31 -4.89 -2.92 12.40
C ILE A 31 -5.32 -1.46 12.39
N GLY A 32 -4.51 -0.59 13.01
CA GLY A 32 -4.71 0.87 13.00
C GLY A 32 -3.72 1.63 12.10
N GLU A 33 -2.74 0.94 11.55
CA GLU A 33 -1.68 1.49 10.71
C GLU A 33 -1.25 0.44 9.69
N ILE A 34 -0.92 0.91 8.48
CA ILE A 34 -0.45 0.10 7.37
C ILE A 34 0.99 0.52 7.09
N ASP A 35 1.92 -0.44 7.07
CA ASP A 35 3.32 -0.19 6.71
C ASP A 35 3.54 -0.42 5.21
N LEU A 36 3.83 0.64 4.47
CA LEU A 36 4.04 0.62 3.02
C LEU A 36 5.49 0.42 2.62
N SER A 37 6.42 0.19 3.55
CA SER A 37 7.82 -0.13 3.23
C SER A 37 7.96 -1.38 2.34
N GLY A 38 6.94 -2.25 2.33
CA GLY A 38 6.87 -3.40 1.42
C GLY A 38 6.83 -3.02 -0.06
N LEU A 39 6.47 -1.78 -0.42
CA LEU A 39 6.41 -1.30 -1.81
C LEU A 39 7.79 -1.34 -2.49
N ASP A 40 8.88 -1.09 -1.76
CA ASP A 40 10.26 -1.16 -2.28
C ASP A 40 10.67 -2.57 -2.74
N ASN A 41 9.97 -3.61 -2.27
CA ASN A 41 10.23 -4.99 -2.62
C ASN A 41 9.41 -5.48 -3.82
N LEU A 42 8.57 -4.62 -4.40
CA LEU A 42 7.78 -4.96 -5.57
C LEU A 42 8.68 -5.21 -6.79
N ILE A 43 8.36 -6.25 -7.52
CA ILE A 43 8.98 -6.55 -8.80
C ILE A 43 7.97 -6.41 -9.94
N ALA A 44 8.46 -6.32 -11.17
CA ALA A 44 7.60 -6.23 -12.35
C ALA A 44 6.55 -7.38 -12.43
N ALA A 45 6.87 -8.56 -11.88
CA ALA A 45 5.93 -9.67 -11.82
C ALA A 45 4.68 -9.35 -10.98
N ASP A 46 4.83 -8.62 -9.87
CA ASP A 46 3.71 -8.20 -9.02
C ASP A 46 2.80 -7.22 -9.76
N MET A 47 3.38 -6.28 -10.52
CA MET A 47 2.62 -5.33 -11.35
C MET A 47 1.87 -6.02 -12.49
N ILE A 48 2.51 -7.00 -13.15
CA ILE A 48 1.87 -7.81 -14.19
C ILE A 48 0.71 -8.62 -13.60
N GLN A 49 0.91 -9.21 -12.42
CA GLN A 49 -0.14 -9.96 -11.74
C GLN A 49 -1.32 -9.06 -11.36
N ALA A 50 -1.05 -7.87 -10.82
CA ALA A 50 -2.09 -6.90 -10.49
C ALA A 50 -2.93 -6.52 -11.72
N ASN A 51 -2.28 -6.27 -12.86
CA ASN A 51 -2.98 -5.93 -14.10
C ASN A 51 -3.82 -7.11 -14.64
N LYS A 52 -3.32 -8.34 -14.53
CA LYS A 52 -4.08 -9.55 -14.88
C LYS A 52 -5.33 -9.71 -14.01
N VAL A 53 -5.20 -9.51 -12.69
CA VAL A 53 -6.34 -9.56 -11.78
C VAL A 53 -7.37 -8.47 -12.12
N LEU A 54 -6.91 -7.24 -12.36
CA LEU A 54 -7.76 -6.13 -12.77
C LEU A 54 -8.56 -6.44 -14.05
N THR A 55 -7.88 -6.95 -15.08
CA THR A 55 -8.49 -7.33 -16.36
C THR A 55 -9.47 -8.50 -16.18
N ASN A 56 -9.11 -9.50 -15.37
CA ASN A 56 -9.97 -10.65 -15.09
C ASN A 56 -11.25 -10.25 -14.32
N ASN A 57 -11.20 -9.19 -13.52
CA ASN A 57 -12.37 -8.64 -12.83
C ASN A 57 -13.27 -7.80 -13.76
N GLY A 58 -12.90 -7.67 -15.05
CA GLY A 58 -13.65 -6.92 -16.06
C GLY A 58 -13.30 -5.43 -16.10
N THR A 59 -12.31 -4.98 -15.31
CA THR A 59 -11.87 -3.59 -15.31
C THR A 59 -10.87 -3.37 -16.45
N VAL A 60 -11.25 -2.54 -17.43
CA VAL A 60 -10.37 -2.12 -18.53
C VAL A 60 -9.97 -0.66 -18.29
N SER A 61 -8.68 -0.42 -18.05
CA SER A 61 -8.12 0.91 -17.86
C SER A 61 -6.92 1.12 -18.78
N ILE A 62 -6.81 2.33 -19.33
CA ILE A 62 -5.63 2.76 -20.10
C ILE A 62 -4.45 3.01 -19.16
N LEU A 63 -4.74 3.38 -17.91
CA LEU A 63 -3.76 3.64 -16.84
C LEU A 63 -4.17 2.84 -15.59
N PRO A 64 -3.88 1.53 -15.53
CA PRO A 64 -4.18 0.68 -14.37
C PRO A 64 -3.67 1.25 -13.06
N GLU A 65 -2.48 1.86 -13.06
CA GLU A 65 -1.75 2.43 -11.91
C GLU A 65 -2.47 3.62 -11.27
N THR A 66 -3.58 4.08 -11.85
CA THR A 66 -4.42 5.16 -11.29
C THR A 66 -5.75 4.66 -10.74
N THR A 67 -6.03 3.37 -10.88
CA THR A 67 -7.28 2.74 -10.46
C THR A 67 -7.18 2.27 -9.01
N LEU A 68 -8.25 2.49 -8.24
CA LEU A 68 -8.28 2.05 -6.85
C LEU A 68 -8.01 0.54 -6.73
N GLU A 69 -8.67 -0.27 -7.56
CA GLU A 69 -8.52 -1.73 -7.50
C GLU A 69 -7.08 -2.19 -7.74
N TYR A 70 -6.38 -1.60 -8.71
CA TYR A 70 -4.98 -1.91 -8.95
C TYR A 70 -4.11 -1.56 -7.74
N ASP A 71 -4.25 -0.36 -7.19
CA ASP A 71 -3.46 0.09 -6.04
C ASP A 71 -3.71 -0.77 -4.80
N LEU A 72 -4.95 -1.24 -4.58
CA LEU A 72 -5.25 -2.18 -3.50
C LEU A 72 -4.58 -3.55 -3.72
N ILE A 73 -4.53 -4.04 -4.97
CA ILE A 73 -3.85 -5.31 -5.29
C ILE A 73 -2.33 -5.18 -5.10
N ILE A 74 -1.75 -4.05 -5.52
CA ILE A 74 -0.33 -3.77 -5.30
C ILE A 74 -0.01 -3.71 -3.80
N ALA A 75 -0.82 -3.00 -3.01
CA ALA A 75 -0.66 -2.97 -1.55
C ALA A 75 -0.76 -4.37 -0.92
N ALA A 76 -1.72 -5.19 -1.37
CA ALA A 76 -1.86 -6.57 -0.91
C ALA A 76 -0.61 -7.42 -1.20
N ASN A 77 -0.06 -7.30 -2.42
CA ASN A 77 1.15 -8.01 -2.82
C ASN A 77 2.40 -7.54 -2.07
N ALA A 78 2.52 -6.23 -1.85
CA ALA A 78 3.64 -5.62 -1.13
C ALA A 78 3.65 -6.01 0.35
N LEU A 79 2.49 -5.96 1.01
CA LEU A 79 2.36 -6.21 2.45
C LEU A 79 2.11 -7.69 2.79
N LYS A 80 1.95 -8.54 1.77
CA LYS A 80 1.58 -9.96 1.94
C LYS A 80 0.31 -10.13 2.78
N MET A 81 -0.64 -9.20 2.64
CA MET A 81 -1.93 -9.24 3.32
C MET A 81 -3.05 -9.54 2.30
N PRO A 82 -4.13 -10.24 2.72
CA PRO A 82 -5.25 -10.53 1.82
C PRO A 82 -5.93 -9.26 1.29
N ILE A 83 -6.37 -9.30 0.03
CA ILE A 83 -7.04 -8.16 -0.62
C ILE A 83 -8.34 -7.75 0.09
N GLU A 84 -8.96 -8.69 0.80
CA GLU A 84 -10.16 -8.52 1.61
C GLU A 84 -9.98 -7.45 2.69
N PHE A 85 -8.79 -7.39 3.32
CA PHE A 85 -8.47 -6.36 4.31
C PHE A 85 -8.55 -4.96 3.69
N PHE A 86 -8.01 -4.81 2.47
CA PHE A 86 -7.99 -3.52 1.80
C PHE A 86 -9.36 -3.12 1.26
N ARG A 87 -10.18 -4.10 0.85
CA ARG A 87 -11.56 -3.88 0.36
C ARG A 87 -12.54 -3.43 1.44
N GLN A 88 -12.28 -3.72 2.72
CA GLN A 88 -13.11 -3.23 3.84
C GLN A 88 -12.73 -1.82 4.32
N LEU A 89 -11.65 -1.22 3.81
CA LEU A 89 -11.22 0.11 4.21
C LEU A 89 -12.32 1.14 3.89
N LYS A 90 -12.52 2.09 4.81
CA LYS A 90 -13.37 3.24 4.55
C LYS A 90 -12.84 4.04 3.36
N PRO A 91 -13.70 4.73 2.59
CA PRO A 91 -13.28 5.52 1.43
C PRO A 91 -12.10 6.46 1.71
N LYS A 92 -12.07 7.11 2.88
CA LYS A 92 -10.97 7.99 3.29
C LYS A 92 -9.62 7.24 3.39
N ASP A 93 -9.63 6.06 4.00
CA ASP A 93 -8.41 5.26 4.23
C ASP A 93 -7.97 4.58 2.93
N ALA A 94 -8.93 4.06 2.15
CA ALA A 94 -8.68 3.48 0.83
C ALA A 94 -8.07 4.50 -0.14
N MET A 95 -8.58 5.73 -0.17
CA MET A 95 -8.01 6.80 -1.00
C MET A 95 -6.63 7.25 -0.52
N ALA A 96 -6.39 7.27 0.80
CA ALA A 96 -5.08 7.61 1.33
C ALA A 96 -4.03 6.54 0.94
N LEU A 97 -4.40 5.26 1.04
CA LEU A 97 -3.58 4.15 0.56
C LEU A 97 -3.32 4.25 -0.94
N LYS A 98 -4.38 4.44 -1.72
CA LYS A 98 -4.31 4.63 -3.17
C LYS A 98 -3.29 5.70 -3.53
N ASN A 99 -3.45 6.91 -3.00
CA ASN A 99 -2.56 8.03 -3.32
C ASN A 99 -1.10 7.72 -2.98
N ARG A 100 -0.82 7.00 -1.89
CA ARG A 100 0.56 6.59 -1.55
C ARG A 100 1.13 5.60 -2.56
N VAL A 101 0.37 4.58 -2.93
CA VAL A 101 0.81 3.58 -3.92
C VAL A 101 1.00 4.24 -5.29
N THR A 102 0.05 5.07 -5.72
CA THR A 102 0.15 5.80 -6.99
C THR A 102 1.38 6.71 -7.00
N SER A 103 1.61 7.52 -5.96
CA SER A 103 2.80 8.40 -5.89
C SER A 103 4.10 7.60 -5.90
N PHE A 104 4.15 6.46 -5.21
CA PHE A 104 5.31 5.57 -5.25
C PHE A 104 5.59 5.04 -6.66
N LEU A 105 4.56 4.56 -7.37
CA LEU A 105 4.71 4.01 -8.73
C LEU A 105 5.19 5.07 -9.75
N PHE A 106 4.81 6.33 -9.56
CA PHE A 106 5.25 7.44 -10.42
C PHE A 106 6.57 8.09 -9.97
N GLY A 107 7.17 7.62 -8.86
CA GLY A 107 8.39 8.20 -8.31
C GLY A 107 8.21 9.63 -7.80
N GLU A 108 7.00 9.97 -7.33
CA GLU A 108 6.64 11.28 -6.76
C GLU A 108 6.95 11.39 -5.26
N ASP A 109 7.62 10.39 -4.68
CA ASP A 109 8.05 10.35 -3.27
C ASP A 109 9.18 11.33 -2.94
#